data_AF-A0A942RGG6-F1
#
_entry.id   AF-A0A942RGG6-F1
#
_cell.length_a   1.000
_cell.length_b   1.000
_cell.length_c   1.000
_cell.angle_alpha   90.00
_cell.angle_beta   90.00
_cell.angle_gamma   90.00
#
_symmetry.space_group_name_H-M   'P 1'
#
loop_
_entity.id
_entity.type
_entity.pdbx_description
1 polymer ?
#
loop_
_entity_poly.entity_id
_entity_poly.type
_entity_poly.pdbx_seq_one_letter_code
_entity_poly.pdbx_strand_id
1 'polypeptide(L)' 'MSATSLQNRAKYISHLYGKPTEVIILYKVFQEFLEMKMSMEIYEREEVQEGLKRSKEEVRKGKARSFTDIDEAIEWLKK' A
#
# COMPACT_ATOMS: atom_id res chain seq x y z
N MET A 1 5.80 -3.06 0.68
CA MET A 1 6.25 -3.43 2.05
C MET A 1 5.01 -3.79 2.86
N SER A 2 5.03 -4.87 3.66
CA SER A 2 3.85 -5.30 4.44
C SER A 2 3.89 -4.75 5.87
N ALA A 3 2.72 -4.59 6.51
CA ALA A 3 2.62 -4.19 7.91
C ALA A 3 3.45 -5.10 8.85
N THR A 4 3.50 -6.41 8.55
CA THR A 4 4.32 -7.40 9.26
C THR A 4 5.82 -7.10 9.14
N SER A 5 6.30 -6.69 7.95
CA SER A 5 7.71 -6.34 7.78
C SER A 5 8.09 -5.05 8.52
N LEU A 6 7.13 -4.15 8.71
CA LEU A 6 7.32 -2.92 9.48
C LEU A 6 7.38 -3.20 10.99
N GLN A 7 6.49 -4.08 11.47
CA GLN A 7 6.46 -4.56 12.84
C GLN A 7 7.78 -5.24 13.25
N ASN A 8 8.35 -6.08 12.38
CA ASN A 8 9.63 -6.77 12.64
C ASN A 8 10.84 -5.82 12.72
N ARG A 9 10.71 -4.59 12.19
CA ARG A 9 11.77 -3.56 12.20
C ARG A 9 11.59 -2.53 13.32
N ALA A 10 10.50 -2.64 14.10
CA ALA A 10 10.25 -1.83 15.28
C ALA A 10 10.76 -2.54 16.53
N LYS A 11 11.42 -1.80 17.43
CA LYS A 11 11.76 -2.26 18.77
C LYS A 11 10.75 -1.69 19.76
N TYR A 12 10.20 -2.55 20.60
CA TYR A 12 9.25 -2.16 21.63
C TYR A 12 9.98 -2.08 22.97
N ILE A 13 9.89 -0.94 23.65
CA ILE A 13 10.28 -0.83 25.05
C ILE A 13 9.01 -1.03 25.88
N SER A 14 9.01 -2.11 26.66
CA SER A 14 7.92 -2.46 27.57
C SER A 14 8.21 -1.92 28.97
N HIS A 15 7.17 -1.42 29.65
CA HIS A 15 7.25 -1.15 31.07
C HIS A 15 7.38 -2.46 31.87
N LEU A 16 7.80 -2.39 33.13
CA LEU A 16 7.92 -3.51 34.08
C LEU A 16 6.69 -4.47 34.17
N TYR A 17 5.51 -4.05 33.69
CA TYR A 17 4.28 -4.87 33.63
C TYR A 17 3.99 -5.48 32.24
N GLY A 18 4.96 -5.46 31.31
CA GLY A 18 4.87 -6.12 30.01
C GLY A 18 4.06 -5.37 28.94
N LYS A 19 3.47 -4.21 29.25
CA LYS A 19 2.82 -3.35 28.26
C LYS A 19 3.87 -2.49 27.52
N PRO A 20 3.90 -2.50 26.17
CA PRO A 20 4.72 -1.57 25.40
C PRO A 20 4.33 -0.13 25.73
N THR A 21 5.29 0.70 26.14
CA THR A 21 5.05 2.13 26.41
C THR A 21 5.70 3.00 25.34
N GLU A 22 6.79 2.52 24.74
CA GLU A 22 7.49 3.24 23.68
C GLU A 22 7.85 2.30 22.53
N VAL A 23 7.86 2.87 21.31
CA VAL A 23 8.27 2.17 20.10
C VAL A 23 9.45 2.93 19.49
N ILE A 24 10.60 2.27 19.42
CA ILE A 24 11.77 2.77 18.71
C ILE A 24 11.72 2.22 17.29
N ILE A 25 11.65 3.13 16.33
CA ILE A 25 11.72 2.83 14.90
C ILE A 25 12.85 3.64 14.29
N LEU A 26 13.56 3.03 13.34
CA LEU A 26 14.50 3.79 12.51
C LEU A 26 13.71 4.83 11.71
N TYR A 27 14.25 6.04 11.57
CA TYR A 27 13.56 7.13 10.87
C TYR A 27 13.09 6.74 9.46
N LYS A 28 13.90 5.97 8.72
CA LYS A 28 13.51 5.43 7.41
C LYS A 28 12.26 4.54 7.48
N VAL A 29 12.14 3.70 8.51
CA VAL A 29 10.97 2.83 8.72
C VAL A 29 9.73 3.66 9.06
N PHE A 30 9.91 4.76 9.80
CA PHE A 30 8.82 5.69 10.08
C PHE A 30 8.32 6.40 8.82
N GLN A 31 9.23 6.84 7.94
CA GLN A 31 8.85 7.43 6.65
C GLN A 31 8.08 6.43 5.78
N GLU A 32 8.59 5.20 5.66
CA GLU A 32 7.91 4.11 4.94
C GLU A 32 6.51 3.83 5.53
N PHE A 33 6.36 3.92 6.86
CA PHE A 33 5.06 3.78 7.53
C PHE A 33 4.09 4.91 7.19
N LEU A 34 4.56 6.16 7.22
CA LEU A 34 3.74 7.32 6.87
C LEU A 34 3.28 7.25 5.41
N GLU A 35 4.16 6.88 4.48
CA GLU A 35 3.82 6.68 3.07
C GLU A 35 2.77 5.59 2.89
N MET A 36 2.90 4.48 3.61
CA MET A 36 1.90 3.41 3.60
C MET A 36 0.55 3.90 4.12
N LYS A 37 0.55 4.64 5.25
CA LYS A 37 -0.69 5.20 5.82
C LYS A 37 -1.37 6.17 4.87
N MET A 38 -0.63 7.10 4.27
CA MET A 38 -1.16 8.03 3.27
C MET A 38 -1.73 7.28 2.05
N SER A 39 -1.04 6.24 1.59
CA SER A 39 -1.52 5.41 0.48
C SER A 39 -2.82 4.68 0.82
N MET A 40 -2.96 4.20 2.05
CA MET A 40 -4.22 3.60 2.54
C MET A 40 -5.34 4.64 2.65
N GLU A 41 -5.05 5.81 3.20
CA GLU A 41 -6.02 6.91 3.29
C GLU A 41 -6.51 7.36 1.91
N ILE A 42 -5.64 7.37 0.90
CA ILE A 42 -6.01 7.63 -0.50
C ILE A 42 -6.83 6.47 -1.06
N TYR A 43 -6.42 5.22 -0.82
CA TYR A 43 -7.13 4.05 -1.28
C TYR A 43 -8.57 4.01 -0.73
N GLU A 44 -8.77 4.34 0.54
CA GLU A 44 -10.09 4.28 1.20
C GLU A 44 -11.07 5.37 0.73
N ARG A 45 -10.62 6.38 -0.01
CA ARG A 45 -11.51 7.44 -0.50
C ARG A 45 -12.56 6.90 -1.47
N GLU A 46 -13.78 7.42 -1.36
CA GLU A 46 -14.92 6.98 -2.16
C GLU A 46 -14.64 7.14 -3.65
N GLU A 47 -14.07 8.26 -4.08
CA GLU A 47 -13.75 8.51 -5.49
C GLU A 47 -12.74 7.50 -6.06
N VAL A 48 -11.81 7.04 -5.23
CA VAL A 48 -10.80 6.04 -5.62
C VAL A 48 -11.44 4.67 -5.70
N GLN A 49 -12.27 4.29 -4.73
CA GLN A 49 -13.00 3.02 -4.76
C GLN A 49 -13.96 2.94 -5.96
N GLU A 50 -14.67 4.02 -6.26
CA GLU A 50 -15.54 4.11 -7.44
C GLU A 50 -14.75 4.04 -8.75
N GLY A 51 -13.61 4.73 -8.82
CA GLY A 51 -12.66 4.61 -9.93
C GLY A 51 -12.23 3.16 -10.17
N LEU A 52 -11.77 2.49 -9.11
CA LEU A 52 -11.37 1.08 -9.17
C LEU A 52 -12.51 0.16 -9.62
N LYS A 53 -13.73 0.39 -9.12
CA LYS A 53 -14.91 -0.39 -9.53
C LYS A 53 -15.20 -0.20 -11.02
N ARG A 54 -15.18 1.05 -11.52
CA ARG A 54 -15.38 1.35 -12.95
C ARG A 54 -14.31 0.70 -13.82
N SER A 55 -13.03 0.84 -13.48
CA SER A 55 -11.95 0.21 -14.24
C SER A 55 -12.06 -1.31 -14.30
N LYS A 56 -12.44 -1.97 -13.18
CA LYS A 56 -12.70 -3.42 -13.18
C LYS A 56 -13.85 -3.81 -14.10
N GLU A 57 -14.92 -3.03 -14.12
CA GLU A 57 -16.04 -3.28 -15.05
C GLU A 57 -15.66 -3.08 -16.51
N GLU A 58 -14.83 -2.08 -16.82
CA GLU A 58 -14.35 -1.85 -18.19
C GLU A 58 -13.48 -2.99 -18.70
N VAL A 59 -12.61 -3.54 -17.85
CA VAL A 59 -11.86 -4.76 -18.16
C VAL A 59 -12.81 -5.93 -18.39
N ARG A 60 -13.81 -6.13 -17.50
CA ARG A 60 -14.79 -7.21 -17.65
C ARG A 60 -15.62 -7.10 -18.93
N LYS A 61 -15.91 -5.88 -19.37
CA LYS A 61 -16.64 -5.57 -20.61
C LYS A 61 -15.75 -5.63 -21.86
N GLY A 62 -14.45 -5.93 -21.71
CA GLY A 62 -13.47 -5.96 -22.81
C GLY A 62 -13.12 -4.59 -23.38
N LYS A 63 -13.48 -3.50 -22.67
CA LYS A 63 -13.20 -2.12 -23.08
C LYS A 63 -11.80 -1.66 -22.67
N ALA A 64 -11.22 -2.29 -21.66
CA ALA A 64 -9.89 -2.01 -21.16
C ALA A 64 -9.11 -3.32 -21.01
N ARG A 65 -7.78 -3.23 -21.14
CA ARG A 65 -6.87 -4.36 -20.94
C ARG A 65 -6.19 -4.22 -19.57
N SER A 66 -6.18 -5.29 -18.80
CA SER A 66 -5.37 -5.39 -17.59
C SER A 66 -3.99 -5.93 -17.94
N PHE A 67 -2.97 -5.41 -17.28
CA PHE A 67 -1.58 -5.89 -17.36
C PHE A 67 -1.13 -6.33 -15.98
N THR A 68 -0.22 -7.29 -15.93
CA THR A 68 0.29 -7.83 -14.66
C THR A 68 1.39 -6.92 -14.09
N ASP A 69 2.16 -6.29 -14.97
CA ASP A 69 3.19 -5.32 -14.65
C ASP A 69 3.21 -4.17 -15.67
N ILE A 70 3.97 -3.13 -15.35
CA ILE A 70 4.04 -1.91 -16.16
C ILE A 70 4.83 -2.11 -17.45
N ASP A 71 5.79 -3.04 -17.47
CA ASP A 71 6.63 -3.30 -18.64
C ASP A 71 5.79 -3.94 -19.75
N GLU A 72 4.90 -4.88 -19.39
CA GLU A 72 3.89 -5.46 -20.30
C GLU A 72 2.99 -4.37 -20.90
N ALA A 73 2.54 -3.42 -20.08
CA ALA A 73 1.71 -2.31 -20.55
C ALA A 73 2.47 -1.37 -21.51
N ILE A 74 3.73 -1.07 -21.21
CA ILE A 74 4.59 -0.23 -22.04
C ILE A 74 4.88 -0.91 -23.38
N GLU A 75 5.20 -2.20 -23.39
CA GLU A 75 5.44 -2.95 -24.63
C GLU A 75 4.18 -3.04 -25.50
N TRP A 76 2.98 -3.11 -24.90
CA TRP A 76 1.73 -3.03 -25.64
C TRP A 76 1.51 -1.66 -26.30
N LEU A 77 1.86 -0.56 -25.62
CA LEU A 77 1.73 0.81 -26.15
C LEU A 77 2.72 1.14 -27.28
N LYS A 78 3.87 0.46 -27.31
CA LYS A 78 4.90 0.66 -28.35
C LYS A 78 4.57 -0.04 -29.67
N LYS A 79 3.59 -0.94 -29.68
CA LYS A 79 3.08 -1.61 -30.89
C LYS A 79 2.05 -0.76 -31.61
#